data_AF-A0A0K9NGC3-F1
#
_entry.id   AF-A0A0K9NGC3-F1
#
_cell.length_a   1.000
_cell.length_b   1.000
_cell.length_c   1.000
_cell.angle_alpha   90.00
_cell.angle_beta   90.00
_cell.angle_gamma   90.00
#
_symmetry.space_group_name_H-M   'P 1'
#
loop_
_entity.id
_entity.type
_entity.pdbx_description
1 polymer ?
#
loop_
_entity_poly.entity_id
_entity_poly.type
_entity_poly.pdbx_seq_one_letter_code
_entity_poly.pdbx_strand_id
1 'polypeptide(L)'
;MNDRIKSIAEAATYLFLQQGYSKTQISHIAKAAGVSVGTIYLDFTGKKEIMHFVLKCTIAPDFINRKFDRPITDDIFAGLESDIVEMFETTGNDFAKHLSDNAEDYNLEALVSDAFDMLSKYAAGCLFIEKNQFDFRFLAEHYRRYRQRFLKTMTQYMAAFIEHGTVRPLEHLELTTTLIIEILSWWAMDIRYTSFETQDIPVSISKKLCMDNIITAYQCKN
;
A
#
# COMPACT_ATOMS: atom_id res chain seq x y z
N MET A 1 6.59 -7.50 -25.67
CA MET A 1 5.45 -7.00 -24.88
C MET A 1 5.14 -8.01 -23.78
N ASN A 2 5.05 -7.52 -22.54
CA ASN A 2 4.66 -8.32 -21.36
C ASN A 2 3.15 -8.18 -21.07
N ASP A 3 2.37 -7.71 -22.03
CA ASP A 3 0.99 -7.27 -21.77
C ASP A 3 0.12 -8.41 -21.24
N ARG A 4 0.38 -9.65 -21.68
CA ARG A 4 -0.28 -10.83 -21.11
C ARG A 4 0.07 -11.07 -19.65
N ILE A 5 1.36 -10.95 -19.28
CA ILE A 5 1.82 -11.05 -17.89
C ILE A 5 1.18 -9.94 -17.05
N LYS A 6 1.08 -8.71 -17.60
CA LYS A 6 0.40 -7.57 -16.96
C LYS A 6 -1.07 -7.88 -16.67
N SER A 7 -1.83 -8.30 -17.68
CA SER A 7 -3.24 -8.65 -17.50
C SER A 7 -3.45 -9.79 -16.51
N ILE A 8 -2.56 -10.80 -16.50
CA ILE A 8 -2.60 -11.89 -15.52
C ILE A 8 -2.34 -11.36 -14.11
N ALA A 9 -1.32 -10.52 -13.92
CA ALA A 9 -0.97 -9.95 -12.63
C ALA A 9 -2.08 -9.02 -12.10
N GLU A 10 -2.65 -8.16 -12.95
CA GLU A 10 -3.77 -7.27 -12.60
C GLU A 10 -5.02 -8.06 -12.19
N ALA A 11 -5.40 -9.08 -12.98
CA ALA A 11 -6.52 -9.96 -12.65
C ALA A 11 -6.29 -10.72 -11.34
N ALA A 12 -5.06 -11.19 -11.11
CA ALA A 12 -4.69 -11.87 -9.88
C ALA A 12 -4.75 -10.94 -8.67
N THR A 13 -4.19 -9.72 -8.76
CA THR A 13 -4.29 -8.69 -7.71
C THR A 13 -5.75 -8.47 -7.32
N TYR A 14 -6.62 -8.21 -8.29
CA TYR A 14 -8.04 -7.99 -8.03
C TYR A 14 -8.69 -9.16 -7.29
N LEU A 15 -8.50 -10.39 -7.78
CA LEU A 15 -9.10 -11.58 -7.18
C LEU A 15 -8.54 -11.88 -5.77
N PHE A 16 -7.24 -11.69 -5.56
CA PHE A 16 -6.62 -11.88 -4.26
C PHE A 16 -7.16 -10.89 -3.22
N LEU A 17 -7.41 -9.63 -3.60
CA LEU A 17 -7.94 -8.61 -2.70
C LEU A 17 -9.44 -8.78 -2.42
N GLN A 18 -10.21 -9.25 -3.40
CA GLN A 18 -11.67 -9.40 -3.28
C GLN A 18 -12.09 -10.65 -2.49
N GLN A 19 -11.49 -11.80 -2.78
CA GLN A 19 -11.92 -13.09 -2.20
C GLN A 19 -10.82 -13.85 -1.45
N GLY A 20 -9.59 -13.34 -1.44
CA GLY A 20 -8.44 -13.95 -0.78
C GLY A 20 -7.63 -14.90 -1.68
N TYR A 21 -6.35 -15.06 -1.36
CA TYR A 21 -5.40 -15.92 -2.06
C TYR A 21 -5.83 -17.39 -2.04
N SER A 22 -6.20 -17.90 -0.87
CA SER A 22 -6.58 -19.31 -0.67
C SER A 22 -7.78 -19.72 -1.54
N LYS A 23 -8.80 -18.86 -1.69
CA LYS A 23 -10.01 -19.14 -2.49
C LYS A 23 -9.82 -18.89 -4.00
N THR A 24 -8.75 -18.21 -4.38
CA THR A 24 -8.47 -17.90 -5.79
C THR A 24 -7.81 -19.08 -6.50
N GLN A 25 -8.35 -19.46 -7.66
CA GLN A 25 -7.86 -20.56 -8.50
C GLN A 25 -7.27 -20.00 -9.81
N ILE A 26 -6.37 -20.74 -10.45
CA ILE A 26 -5.80 -20.38 -11.75
C ILE A 26 -6.89 -20.18 -12.81
N SER A 27 -7.95 -20.99 -12.77
CA SER A 27 -9.11 -20.86 -13.66
C SER A 27 -9.85 -19.52 -13.50
N HIS A 28 -9.96 -19.00 -12.27
CA HIS A 28 -10.55 -17.69 -12.00
C HIS A 28 -9.69 -16.58 -12.61
N ILE A 29 -8.37 -16.65 -12.40
CA ILE A 29 -7.40 -15.67 -12.93
C ILE A 29 -7.42 -15.69 -14.46
N ALA A 30 -7.37 -16.89 -15.08
CA ALA A 30 -7.42 -17.05 -16.53
C ALA A 30 -8.69 -16.42 -17.12
N LYS A 31 -9.86 -16.70 -16.52
CA LYS A 31 -11.14 -16.12 -16.93
C LYS A 31 -11.13 -14.59 -16.82
N ALA A 32 -10.66 -14.04 -15.71
CA ALA A 32 -10.61 -12.59 -15.49
C ALA A 32 -9.62 -11.89 -16.43
N ALA A 33 -8.49 -12.53 -16.75
CA ALA A 33 -7.49 -12.02 -17.70
C ALA A 33 -7.86 -12.28 -19.18
N GLY A 34 -8.98 -12.94 -19.47
CA GLY A 34 -9.41 -13.23 -20.84
C GLY A 34 -8.54 -14.26 -21.58
N VAL A 35 -7.90 -15.18 -20.86
CA VAL A 35 -6.99 -16.20 -21.43
C VAL A 35 -7.38 -17.62 -21.02
N SER A 36 -6.81 -18.63 -21.66
CA SER A 36 -7.00 -20.03 -21.25
C SER A 36 -6.11 -20.38 -20.04
N VAL A 37 -6.51 -21.39 -19.27
CA VAL A 37 -5.68 -21.94 -18.18
C VAL A 37 -4.31 -22.39 -18.71
N GLY A 38 -4.27 -23.06 -19.86
CA GLY A 38 -3.00 -23.47 -20.48
C GLY A 38 -2.10 -22.29 -20.81
N THR A 39 -2.67 -21.13 -21.18
CA THR A 39 -1.92 -19.90 -21.43
C THR A 39 -1.26 -19.36 -20.17
N ILE A 40 -1.90 -19.47 -18.99
CA ILE A 40 -1.27 -19.10 -17.72
C ILE A 40 0.00 -19.91 -17.50
N TYR A 41 -0.08 -21.23 -17.72
CA TYR A 41 1.06 -22.13 -17.54
C TYR A 41 2.20 -21.92 -18.54
N LEU A 42 1.98 -21.17 -19.62
CA LEU A 42 3.06 -20.73 -20.51
C LEU A 42 3.86 -19.56 -19.91
N ASP A 43 3.27 -18.76 -19.04
CA ASP A 43 3.92 -17.58 -18.44
C ASP A 43 4.34 -17.79 -16.99
N PHE A 44 3.61 -18.61 -16.22
CA PHE A 44 3.85 -18.85 -14.79
C PHE A 44 3.73 -20.34 -14.46
N THR A 45 4.57 -20.86 -13.58
CA THR A 45 4.45 -22.26 -13.14
C THR A 45 3.23 -22.52 -12.26
N GLY A 46 2.69 -21.49 -11.59
CA GLY A 46 1.56 -21.65 -10.71
C GLY A 46 1.08 -20.37 -10.02
N LYS A 47 0.12 -20.56 -9.11
CA LYS A 47 -0.55 -19.46 -8.38
C LYS A 47 0.41 -18.74 -7.44
N LYS A 48 1.36 -19.49 -6.86
CA LYS A 48 2.37 -18.96 -5.94
C LYS A 48 3.27 -17.96 -6.67
N GLU A 49 3.74 -18.28 -7.88
CA GLU A 49 4.62 -17.41 -8.65
C GLU A 49 3.88 -16.16 -9.14
N ILE A 50 2.60 -16.28 -9.50
CA ILE A 50 1.75 -15.10 -9.80
C ILE A 50 1.64 -14.18 -8.58
N MET A 51 1.44 -14.76 -7.39
CA MET A 51 1.35 -14.00 -6.14
C MET A 51 2.67 -13.32 -5.77
N HIS A 52 3.80 -14.03 -5.86
CA HIS A 52 5.11 -13.42 -5.66
C HIS A 52 5.41 -12.33 -6.71
N PHE A 53 4.99 -12.52 -7.96
CA PHE A 53 5.11 -11.50 -8.99
C PHE A 53 4.34 -10.23 -8.63
N VAL A 54 3.08 -10.35 -8.17
CA VAL A 54 2.26 -9.22 -7.70
C VAL A 54 2.93 -8.49 -6.53
N LEU A 55 3.41 -9.24 -5.53
CA LEU A 55 4.10 -8.67 -4.37
C LEU A 55 5.42 -7.97 -4.77
N LYS A 56 6.22 -8.57 -5.67
CA LYS A 56 7.44 -7.96 -6.19
C LYS A 56 7.15 -6.65 -6.93
N CYS A 57 6.07 -6.61 -7.72
CA CYS A 57 5.65 -5.38 -8.40
C CYS A 57 5.21 -4.28 -7.43
N THR A 58 4.80 -4.60 -6.20
CA THR A 58 4.47 -3.58 -5.20
C THR A 58 5.72 -2.84 -4.72
N ILE A 59 6.81 -3.55 -4.46
CA ILE A 59 8.06 -2.95 -4.00
C ILE A 59 8.96 -2.47 -5.13
N ALA A 60 8.78 -3.00 -6.33
CA ALA A 60 9.50 -2.62 -7.54
C ALA A 60 8.52 -2.53 -8.74
N PRO A 61 7.79 -1.40 -8.91
CA PRO A 61 6.79 -1.25 -9.98
C PRO A 61 7.35 -1.52 -11.38
N ASP A 62 8.59 -1.15 -11.65
CA ASP A 62 9.25 -1.39 -12.93
C ASP A 62 9.60 -2.86 -13.20
N PHE A 63 9.49 -3.74 -12.19
CA PHE A 63 9.72 -5.16 -12.35
C PHE A 63 8.87 -5.75 -13.46
N ILE A 64 7.61 -5.31 -13.58
CA ILE A 64 6.65 -5.78 -14.58
C ILE A 64 7.09 -5.55 -16.03
N ASN A 65 7.98 -4.58 -16.26
CA ASN A 65 8.48 -4.18 -17.57
C ASN A 65 9.74 -4.96 -18.00
N ARG A 66 10.31 -5.79 -17.12
CA ARG A 66 11.51 -6.60 -17.41
C ARG A 66 11.23 -7.75 -18.37
N LYS A 67 12.22 -8.22 -19.11
CA LYS A 67 12.08 -9.47 -19.86
C LYS A 67 12.25 -10.65 -18.91
N PHE A 68 11.38 -11.65 -19.05
CA PHE A 68 11.39 -12.87 -18.23
C PHE A 68 11.56 -14.09 -19.11
N ASP A 69 12.37 -15.03 -18.64
CA ASP A 69 12.33 -16.41 -19.11
C ASP A 69 11.03 -17.06 -18.64
N ARG A 70 10.45 -17.90 -19.50
CA ARG A 70 9.09 -18.43 -19.31
C ARG A 70 9.10 -19.96 -19.34
N PRO A 71 8.30 -20.62 -18.47
CA PRO A 71 7.44 -20.02 -17.46
C PRO A 71 8.26 -19.39 -16.30
N ILE A 72 7.74 -18.33 -15.70
CA ILE A 72 8.29 -17.70 -14.50
C ILE A 72 8.19 -18.70 -13.35
N THR A 73 9.33 -18.97 -12.72
CA THR A 73 9.50 -19.86 -11.57
C THR A 73 9.77 -19.06 -10.29
N ASP A 74 9.80 -19.76 -9.15
CA ASP A 74 10.06 -19.14 -7.84
C ASP A 74 11.50 -18.61 -7.67
N ASP A 75 12.43 -19.03 -8.53
CA ASP A 75 13.86 -18.73 -8.42
C ASP A 75 14.16 -17.22 -8.43
N ILE A 76 13.34 -16.43 -9.14
CA ILE A 76 13.51 -14.97 -9.24
C ILE A 76 12.91 -14.20 -8.05
N PHE A 77 12.25 -14.89 -7.12
CA PHE A 77 11.61 -14.32 -5.94
C PHE A 77 12.31 -14.70 -4.63
N ALA A 78 13.51 -15.29 -4.71
CA ALA A 78 14.33 -15.54 -3.54
C ALA A 78 14.54 -14.25 -2.73
N GLY A 79 14.25 -14.31 -1.42
CA GLY A 79 14.37 -13.17 -0.51
C GLY A 79 13.23 -12.14 -0.58
N LEU A 80 12.20 -12.34 -1.41
CA LEU A 80 11.11 -11.38 -1.60
C LEU A 80 10.47 -10.89 -0.28
N GLU A 81 10.21 -11.80 0.66
CA GLU A 81 9.62 -11.39 1.95
C GLU A 81 10.55 -10.47 2.74
N SER A 82 11.86 -10.75 2.74
CA SER A 82 12.87 -9.89 3.37
C SER A 82 12.97 -8.55 2.67
N ASP A 83 12.94 -8.52 1.33
CA ASP A 83 12.93 -7.27 0.55
C ASP A 83 11.72 -6.39 0.91
N ILE A 84 10.54 -7.00 1.12
CA ILE A 84 9.31 -6.27 1.53
C ILE A 84 9.47 -5.70 2.94
N VAL A 85 10.04 -6.48 3.87
CA VAL A 85 10.30 -6.01 5.24
C VAL A 85 11.28 -4.85 5.24
N GLU A 86 12.39 -4.97 4.51
CA GLU A 86 13.39 -3.89 4.39
C GLU A 86 12.80 -2.63 3.74
N MET A 87 11.91 -2.79 2.76
CA MET A 87 11.16 -1.67 2.17
C MET A 87 10.31 -0.94 3.22
N PHE A 88 9.56 -1.68 4.04
CA PHE A 88 8.76 -1.07 5.13
C PHE A 88 9.63 -0.35 6.15
N GLU A 89 10.77 -0.93 6.51
CA GLU A 89 11.72 -0.33 7.46
C GLU A 89 12.32 0.96 6.91
N THR A 90 12.84 0.92 5.69
CA THR A 90 13.42 2.09 5.00
C THR A 90 12.39 3.20 4.84
N THR A 91 11.21 2.89 4.29
CA THR A 91 10.17 3.89 4.08
C THR A 91 9.67 4.48 5.41
N GLY A 92 9.56 3.66 6.46
CA GLY A 92 9.20 4.13 7.80
C GLY A 92 10.28 5.00 8.45
N ASN A 93 11.56 4.70 8.22
CA ASN A 93 12.69 5.53 8.67
C ASN A 93 12.69 6.88 7.95
N ASP A 94 12.53 6.87 6.62
CA ASP A 94 12.48 8.07 5.80
C ASP A 94 11.30 8.96 6.17
N PHE A 95 10.14 8.37 6.45
CA PHE A 95 8.96 9.11 6.89
C PHE A 95 9.16 9.74 8.26
N ALA A 96 9.89 9.11 9.17
CA ALA A 96 10.16 9.61 10.52
C ALA A 96 11.34 10.59 10.60
N LYS A 97 12.11 10.78 9.53
CA LYS A 97 13.38 11.52 9.56
C LYS A 97 13.20 12.97 10.03
N HIS A 98 12.08 13.61 9.70
CA HIS A 98 11.82 15.01 10.07
C HIS A 98 11.60 15.19 11.59
N LEU A 99 11.40 14.12 12.36
CA LEU A 99 11.27 14.21 13.82
C LEU A 99 12.59 14.53 14.54
N SER A 100 13.76 14.46 13.88
CA SER A 100 15.05 14.67 14.54
C SER A 100 15.18 16.06 15.17
N ASP A 101 14.64 17.08 14.51
CA ASP A 101 14.67 18.48 14.94
C ASP A 101 13.26 18.98 15.28
N ASN A 102 12.50 18.15 15.99
CA ASN A 102 11.11 18.42 16.40
C ASN A 102 10.19 18.83 15.23
N ALA A 103 10.43 18.32 14.02
CA ALA A 103 9.67 18.63 12.81
C ALA A 103 9.69 20.12 12.38
N GLU A 104 10.74 20.89 12.72
CA GLU A 104 10.87 22.30 12.31
C GLU A 104 10.85 22.52 10.79
N ASP A 105 11.37 21.58 10.00
CA ASP A 105 11.40 21.62 8.53
C ASP A 105 10.16 21.01 7.87
N TYR A 106 9.16 20.64 8.67
CA TYR A 106 8.01 19.84 8.24
C TYR A 106 6.70 20.46 8.70
N ASN A 107 5.62 20.28 7.94
CA ASN A 107 4.32 20.87 8.25
C ASN A 107 3.17 19.90 7.97
N LEU A 108 1.96 20.28 8.39
CA LEU A 108 0.78 19.44 8.22
C LEU A 108 0.50 19.09 6.75
N GLU A 109 0.64 20.05 5.83
CA GLU A 109 0.38 19.79 4.41
C GLU A 109 1.33 18.73 3.85
N ALA A 110 2.62 18.84 4.17
CA ALA A 110 3.64 17.88 3.79
C ALA A 110 3.38 16.50 4.43
N LEU A 111 3.07 16.46 5.74
CA LEU A 111 2.73 15.22 6.45
C LEU A 111 1.59 14.47 5.76
N VAL A 112 0.48 15.17 5.49
CA VAL A 112 -0.71 14.57 4.88
C VAL A 112 -0.42 14.13 3.44
N SER A 113 0.32 14.95 2.68
CA SER A 113 0.75 14.63 1.32
C SER A 113 1.61 13.37 1.27
N ASP A 114 2.63 13.30 2.11
CA ASP A 114 3.61 12.21 2.09
C ASP A 114 3.01 10.91 2.63
N ALA A 115 2.18 11.00 3.69
CA ALA A 115 1.42 9.87 4.20
C ALA A 115 0.49 9.30 3.11
N PHE A 116 -0.23 10.17 2.37
CA PHE A 116 -1.08 9.73 1.27
C PHE A 116 -0.28 9.03 0.17
N ASP A 117 0.85 9.61 -0.26
CA ASP A 117 1.69 9.04 -1.30
C ASP A 117 2.26 7.68 -0.89
N MET A 118 2.72 7.57 0.36
CA MET A 118 3.21 6.32 0.94
C MET A 118 2.14 5.22 0.92
N LEU A 119 0.93 5.53 1.40
CA LEU A 119 -0.20 4.59 1.42
C LEU A 119 -0.63 4.20 0.00
N SER A 120 -0.75 5.16 -0.91
CA SER A 120 -1.19 4.91 -2.29
C SER A 120 -0.16 4.12 -3.08
N LYS A 121 1.14 4.37 -2.88
CA LYS A 121 2.22 3.69 -3.61
C LYS A 121 2.25 2.18 -3.32
N TYR A 122 1.99 1.78 -2.08
CA TYR A 122 2.08 0.38 -1.66
C TYR A 122 0.72 -0.29 -1.40
N ALA A 123 -0.37 0.37 -1.78
CA ALA A 123 -1.75 -0.02 -1.47
C ALA A 123 -2.05 -1.50 -1.73
N ALA A 124 -1.75 -2.00 -2.93
CA ALA A 124 -2.08 -3.37 -3.33
C ALA A 124 -1.37 -4.42 -2.45
N GLY A 125 -0.07 -4.27 -2.19
CA GLY A 125 0.68 -5.22 -1.35
C GLY A 125 0.30 -5.11 0.12
N CYS A 126 0.07 -3.89 0.64
CA CYS A 126 -0.43 -3.70 1.99
C CYS A 126 -1.78 -4.42 2.19
N LEU A 127 -2.77 -4.14 1.34
CA LEU A 127 -4.08 -4.80 1.39
C LEU A 127 -3.96 -6.32 1.18
N PHE A 128 -3.03 -6.77 0.33
CA PHE A 128 -2.79 -8.19 0.14
C PHE A 128 -2.35 -8.85 1.45
N ILE A 129 -1.37 -8.27 2.16
CA ILE A 129 -0.90 -8.81 3.44
C ILE A 129 -2.05 -8.83 4.46
N GLU A 130 -2.86 -7.77 4.54
CA GLU A 130 -4.01 -7.70 5.45
C GLU A 130 -5.05 -8.78 5.20
N LYS A 131 -5.44 -8.97 3.93
CA LYS A 131 -6.46 -9.96 3.55
C LYS A 131 -5.96 -11.40 3.67
N ASN A 132 -4.65 -11.61 3.66
CA ASN A 132 -4.03 -12.94 3.64
C ASN A 132 -3.13 -13.20 4.86
N GLN A 133 -3.36 -12.50 5.98
CA GLN A 133 -2.52 -12.56 7.17
C GLN A 133 -2.33 -13.98 7.77
N PHE A 134 -3.30 -14.88 7.57
CA PHE A 134 -3.22 -16.26 8.05
C PHE A 134 -2.33 -17.14 7.16
N ASP A 135 -2.28 -16.83 5.86
CA ASP A 135 -1.48 -17.51 4.85
C ASP A 135 -0.02 -17.02 4.88
N PHE A 136 0.21 -15.74 5.24
CA PHE A 136 1.53 -15.08 5.22
C PHE A 136 1.90 -14.48 6.58
N ARG A 137 2.06 -15.34 7.59
CA ARG A 137 2.26 -14.90 9.00
C ARG A 137 3.50 -14.03 9.20
N PHE A 138 4.61 -14.35 8.52
CA PHE A 138 5.84 -13.57 8.61
C PHE A 138 5.60 -12.12 8.16
N LEU A 139 5.10 -11.94 6.92
CA LEU A 139 4.77 -10.61 6.40
C LEU A 139 3.70 -9.90 7.25
N ALA A 140 2.69 -10.61 7.72
CA ALA A 140 1.64 -10.03 8.55
C ALA A 140 2.16 -9.48 9.88
N GLU A 141 3.07 -10.20 10.54
CA GLU A 141 3.67 -9.75 11.79
C GLU A 141 4.52 -8.49 11.59
N HIS A 142 5.38 -8.48 10.57
CA HIS A 142 6.20 -7.32 10.24
C HIS A 142 5.35 -6.13 9.80
N TYR A 143 4.31 -6.35 9.00
CA TYR A 143 3.39 -5.31 8.57
C TYR A 143 2.62 -4.69 9.74
N ARG A 144 2.18 -5.51 10.73
CA ARG A 144 1.55 -5.01 11.95
C ARG A 144 2.49 -4.09 12.74
N ARG A 145 3.76 -4.48 12.91
CA ARG A 145 4.77 -3.63 13.58
C ARG A 145 5.00 -2.33 12.83
N TYR A 146 5.07 -2.38 11.50
CA TYR A 146 5.17 -1.21 10.64
C TYR A 146 3.97 -0.26 10.81
N ARG A 147 2.72 -0.76 10.80
CA ARG A 147 1.51 0.06 11.03
C ARG A 147 1.50 0.72 12.41
N GLN A 148 1.91 0.01 13.45
CA GLN A 148 2.04 0.57 14.81
C GLN A 148 3.07 1.69 14.86
N ARG A 149 4.22 1.50 14.19
CA ARG A 149 5.25 2.53 14.08
C ARG A 149 4.75 3.75 13.30
N PHE A 150 4.04 3.55 12.18
CA PHE A 150 3.47 4.62 11.38
C PHE A 150 2.48 5.48 12.19
N LEU A 151 1.54 4.86 12.92
CA LEU A 151 0.62 5.59 13.81
C LEU A 151 1.38 6.39 14.88
N LYS A 152 2.39 5.78 15.51
CA LYS A 152 3.22 6.47 16.51
C LYS A 152 3.92 7.69 15.90
N THR A 153 4.55 7.55 14.74
CA THR A 153 5.23 8.63 14.03
C THR A 153 4.26 9.75 13.64
N MET A 154 3.10 9.43 13.06
CA MET A 154 2.05 10.41 12.77
C MET A 154 1.61 11.17 14.03
N THR A 155 1.46 10.47 15.16
CA THR A 155 1.05 11.07 16.43
C THR A 155 2.13 12.03 16.96
N GLN A 156 3.41 11.69 16.80
CA GLN A 156 4.53 12.54 17.17
C GLN A 156 4.58 13.82 16.32
N TYR A 157 4.35 13.73 15.01
CA TYR A 157 4.25 14.92 14.17
C TYR A 157 3.09 15.82 14.57
N MET A 158 1.90 15.25 14.80
CA MET A 158 0.74 16.03 15.24
C MET A 158 0.99 16.72 16.58
N ALA A 159 1.70 16.07 17.52
CA ALA A 159 2.10 16.68 18.78
C ALA A 159 3.05 17.88 18.55
N ALA A 160 4.09 17.70 17.75
CA ALA A 160 5.05 18.76 17.43
C ALA A 160 4.37 19.98 16.79
N PHE A 161 3.45 19.75 15.84
CA PHE A 161 2.71 20.83 15.19
C PHE A 161 1.77 21.59 16.14
N ILE A 162 1.22 20.92 17.16
CA ILE A 162 0.44 21.58 18.22
C ILE A 162 1.36 22.44 19.09
N GLU A 163 2.54 21.93 19.46
CA GLU A 163 3.53 22.69 20.24
C GLU A 163 4.00 23.94 19.51
N HIS A 164 4.17 23.86 18.18
CA HIS A 164 4.54 24.99 17.34
C HIS A 164 3.37 25.95 17.05
N GLY A 165 2.14 25.58 17.44
CA GLY A 165 0.93 26.38 17.19
C GLY A 165 0.44 26.38 15.75
N THR A 166 0.98 25.52 14.87
CA THR A 166 0.57 25.40 13.47
C THR A 166 -0.65 24.47 13.29
N VAL A 167 -0.89 23.59 14.26
CA VAL A 167 -2.09 22.76 14.38
C VAL A 167 -2.85 23.12 15.64
N ARG A 168 -4.18 23.21 15.55
CA ARG A 168 -5.04 23.54 16.69
C ARG A 168 -4.90 22.50 17.82
N PRO A 169 -5.12 22.87 19.09
CA PRO A 169 -5.18 21.91 20.18
C PRO A 169 -6.21 20.80 19.92
N LEU A 170 -5.83 19.57 20.23
CA LEU A 170 -6.66 18.37 20.04
C LEU A 170 -6.92 17.71 21.40
N GLU A 171 -8.19 17.59 21.79
CA GLU A 171 -8.60 16.94 23.05
C GLU A 171 -8.19 15.47 23.08
N HIS A 172 -8.28 14.78 21.95
CA HIS A 172 -7.92 13.37 21.79
C HIS A 172 -6.92 13.21 20.65
N LEU A 173 -5.64 13.52 20.90
CA LEU A 173 -4.56 13.51 19.90
C LEU A 173 -4.45 12.17 19.14
N GLU A 174 -4.37 11.04 19.84
CA GLU A 174 -4.18 9.73 19.22
C GLU A 174 -5.41 9.28 18.42
N LEU A 175 -6.63 9.52 18.93
CA LEU A 175 -7.87 9.21 18.21
C LEU A 175 -8.05 10.08 16.97
N THR A 176 -7.69 11.36 17.06
CA THR A 176 -7.72 12.27 15.90
C THR A 176 -6.69 11.86 14.86
N THR A 177 -5.49 11.47 15.28
CA THR A 177 -4.45 10.94 14.37
C THR A 177 -4.92 9.66 13.70
N THR A 178 -5.55 8.75 14.46
CA THR A 178 -6.15 7.53 13.91
C THR A 178 -7.21 7.87 12.86
N LEU A 179 -8.11 8.80 13.14
CA LEU A 179 -9.11 9.26 12.16
C LEU A 179 -8.47 9.78 10.87
N ILE A 180 -7.42 10.60 10.98
CA ILE A 180 -6.67 11.10 9.81
C ILE A 180 -6.11 9.92 8.99
N ILE A 181 -5.46 8.96 9.66
CA ILE A 181 -4.89 7.78 8.98
C ILE A 181 -5.99 6.95 8.31
N GLU A 182 -7.14 6.75 8.94
CA GLU A 182 -8.26 5.99 8.37
C GLU A 182 -8.84 6.68 7.14
N ILE A 183 -8.99 8.02 7.16
CA ILE A 183 -9.40 8.80 5.98
C ILE A 183 -8.38 8.61 4.85
N LEU A 184 -7.09 8.78 5.13
CA LEU A 184 -6.05 8.63 4.12
C LEU A 184 -5.99 7.21 3.56
N SER A 185 -6.03 6.20 4.43
CA SER A 185 -5.96 4.78 4.04
C SER A 185 -7.13 4.41 3.14
N TRP A 186 -8.35 4.85 3.47
CA TRP A 186 -9.52 4.55 2.67
C TRP A 186 -9.42 5.14 1.25
N TRP A 187 -9.05 6.43 1.13
CA TRP A 187 -8.94 7.11 -0.16
C TRP A 187 -7.71 6.70 -0.98
N ALA A 188 -6.61 6.35 -0.32
CA ALA A 188 -5.37 5.95 -0.97
C ALA A 188 -5.38 4.47 -1.39
N MET A 189 -6.10 3.62 -0.65
CA MET A 189 -6.06 2.16 -0.77
C MET A 189 -7.43 1.57 -1.06
N ASP A 190 -8.36 1.62 -0.10
CA ASP A 190 -9.57 0.79 -0.14
C ASP A 190 -10.53 1.13 -1.29
N ILE A 191 -10.71 2.41 -1.61
CA ILE A 191 -11.66 2.85 -2.65
C ILE A 191 -11.40 2.24 -4.03
N ARG A 192 -10.15 1.82 -4.30
CA ARG A 192 -9.74 1.21 -5.57
C ARG A 192 -9.95 -0.30 -5.61
N TYR A 193 -9.90 -0.96 -4.45
CA TYR A 193 -9.72 -2.41 -4.40
C TYR A 193 -10.76 -3.16 -3.58
N THR A 194 -11.31 -2.55 -2.53
CA THR A 194 -12.07 -3.24 -1.46
C THR A 194 -13.36 -2.54 -1.07
N SER A 195 -13.66 -1.36 -1.62
CA SER A 195 -14.94 -0.67 -1.40
C SER A 195 -16.11 -1.44 -1.98
N PHE A 196 -17.30 -1.21 -1.42
CA PHE A 196 -18.55 -1.81 -1.91
C PHE A 196 -18.82 -1.48 -3.38
N GLU A 197 -18.63 -0.20 -3.75
CA GLU A 197 -18.54 0.25 -5.13
C GLU A 197 -17.12 0.72 -5.38
N THR A 198 -16.38 -0.02 -6.20
CA THR A 198 -15.05 0.42 -6.64
C THR A 198 -15.21 1.54 -7.64
N GLN A 199 -14.43 2.61 -7.45
CA GLN A 199 -14.43 3.76 -8.36
C GLN A 199 -13.01 4.00 -8.85
N ASP A 200 -12.87 4.18 -10.16
CA ASP A 200 -11.58 4.52 -10.77
C ASP A 200 -11.36 6.05 -10.68
N ILE A 201 -11.11 6.50 -9.46
CA ILE A 201 -10.82 7.92 -9.18
C ILE A 201 -9.31 8.14 -9.30
N PRO A 202 -8.87 9.13 -10.10
CA PRO A 202 -7.46 9.49 -10.19
C PRO A 202 -6.84 9.77 -8.82
N VAL A 203 -5.67 9.18 -8.57
CA VAL A 203 -4.92 9.30 -7.30
C VAL A 203 -4.76 10.77 -6.86
N SER A 204 -4.49 11.66 -7.82
CA SER A 204 -4.32 13.09 -7.60
C SER A 204 -5.59 13.78 -7.09
N ILE A 205 -6.77 13.34 -7.54
CA ILE A 205 -8.06 13.87 -7.09
C ILE A 205 -8.34 13.41 -5.65
N SER A 206 -8.17 12.12 -5.36
CA SER A 206 -8.32 11.59 -4.00
C SER A 206 -7.37 12.28 -3.02
N LYS A 207 -6.11 12.47 -3.41
CA LYS A 207 -5.12 13.19 -2.60
C LYS A 207 -5.56 14.62 -2.29
N LYS A 208 -5.98 15.36 -3.32
CA LYS A 208 -6.45 16.75 -3.17
C LYS A 208 -7.64 16.85 -2.21
N LEU A 209 -8.58 15.91 -2.29
CA LEU A 209 -9.75 15.87 -1.41
C LEU A 209 -9.36 15.61 0.05
N CYS A 210 -8.47 14.66 0.31
CA CYS A 210 -7.95 14.40 1.65
C CYS A 210 -7.21 15.62 2.21
N MET A 211 -6.31 16.21 1.41
CA MET A 211 -5.55 17.38 1.81
C MET A 211 -6.46 18.54 2.17
N ASP A 212 -7.40 18.92 1.29
CA ASP A 212 -8.37 20.00 1.54
C ASP A 212 -9.13 19.82 2.84
N ASN A 213 -9.66 18.61 3.09
CA ASN A 213 -10.44 18.29 4.27
C ASN A 213 -9.59 18.37 5.56
N ILE A 214 -8.45 17.70 5.58
CA ILE A 214 -7.60 17.57 6.78
C ILE A 214 -6.96 18.93 7.12
N ILE A 215 -6.39 19.62 6.13
CA ILE A 215 -5.76 20.92 6.33
C ILE A 215 -6.77 21.92 6.88
N THR A 216 -7.95 22.03 6.25
CA THR A 216 -9.00 22.95 6.69
C THR A 216 -9.49 22.64 8.10
N ALA A 217 -9.53 21.36 8.49
CA ALA A 217 -10.06 20.93 9.78
C ALA A 217 -9.08 21.15 10.95
N TYR A 218 -7.77 21.12 10.70
CA TYR A 218 -6.76 21.07 11.79
C TYR A 218 -5.72 22.17 11.75
N GLN A 219 -5.39 22.72 10.59
CA GLN A 219 -4.39 23.78 10.49
C GLN A 219 -4.92 25.07 11.12
N CYS A 220 -4.09 25.71 11.94
CA CYS A 220 -4.41 27.05 12.43
C CYS A 220 -4.41 28.02 11.25
N LYS A 221 -5.46 28.86 11.16
CA LYS A 221 -5.46 29.99 10.24
C LYS A 221 -4.60 31.08 10.87
N ASN A 222 -3.50 31.42 10.22
CA ASN A 222 -2.77 32.66 10.51
C ASN A 222 -3.67 33.87 10.24
#